data_AF-V5AC70-F1
#
_entry.id   AF-V5AC70-F1
#
_cell.length_a   1.000
_cell.length_b   1.000
_cell.length_c   1.000
_cell.angle_alpha   90.00
_cell.angle_beta   90.00
_cell.angle_gamma   90.00
#
_symmetry.space_group_name_H-M   'P 1'
#
loop_
_entity.id
_entity.type
_entity.pdbx_description
1 polymer ?
#
loop_
_entity_poly.entity_id
_entity_poly.type
_entity_poly.pdbx_seq_one_letter_code
_entity_poly.pdbx_strand_id
1 'polypeptide(L)' 'MHSPRDIPPVFKPHVVKCPTCGLDSIYAASNPYRPFCREACKLIDLGAWASESFSVPAPDADPLSEFDAPKD' A
#
# COMPACT_ATOMS: atom_id res chain seq x y z
N MET A 1 3.17 -2.17 44.30
CA MET A 1 2.00 -1.36 43.90
C MET A 1 2.30 -0.80 42.51
N HIS A 2 1.74 -1.39 41.46
CA HIS A 2 1.86 -0.84 40.10
C HIS A 2 0.96 0.40 39.99
N SER A 3 1.48 1.50 39.44
CA SER A 3 0.78 2.76 39.32
C SER A 3 -0.30 2.61 38.23
N PRO A 4 -1.51 3.18 38.39
CA PRO A 4 -2.55 3.16 37.35
C PRO A 4 -2.14 3.87 36.03
N ARG A 5 -0.96 4.50 36.00
CA ARG A 5 -0.35 5.10 34.80
C ARG A 5 0.50 4.13 33.97
N ASP A 6 0.76 2.92 34.45
CA ASP A 6 1.58 1.92 33.76
C ASP A 6 0.77 1.01 32.81
N ILE A 7 -0.52 1.29 32.60
CA ILE A 7 -1.36 0.51 31.69
C ILE A 7 -1.10 1.02 30.27
N PRO A 8 -0.45 0.25 29.38
CA PRO A 8 -0.30 0.66 28.00
C PRO A 8 -1.70 0.79 27.38
N PRO A 9 -1.97 1.87 26.61
CA PRO A 9 -3.24 2.01 25.92
C PRO A 9 -3.48 0.78 25.03
N VAL A 10 -4.64 0.15 25.22
CA VAL A 10 -5.08 -0.96 24.37
C VAL A 10 -5.49 -0.37 23.02
N PHE A 11 -4.53 -0.28 22.10
CA PHE A 11 -4.82 0.15 20.74
C PHE A 11 -5.62 -0.94 20.03
N LYS A 12 -6.83 -0.59 19.59
CA LYS A 12 -7.58 -1.46 18.67
C LYS A 12 -6.75 -1.62 17.39
N PRO A 13 -6.56 -2.86 16.89
CA PRO A 13 -5.80 -3.07 15.67
C PRO A 13 -6.50 -2.33 14.52
N HIS A 14 -5.75 -1.47 13.84
CA HIS A 14 -6.22 -0.85 12.60
C HIS A 14 -6.29 -1.94 11.52
N VAL A 15 -7.45 -2.14 10.92
CA VAL A 15 -7.68 -3.17 9.91
C VAL A 15 -7.94 -2.51 8.57
N VAL A 16 -7.25 -2.97 7.53
CA VAL A 16 -7.42 -2.51 6.14
C VAL A 16 -7.74 -3.69 5.23
N LYS A 17 -8.20 -3.42 4.01
CA LYS A 17 -8.39 -4.46 2.99
C LYS A 17 -7.06 -4.81 2.34
N CYS A 18 -6.78 -6.11 2.24
CA CYS A 18 -5.63 -6.63 1.50
C CYS A 18 -5.78 -6.27 0.02
N PRO A 19 -4.83 -5.54 -0.60
CA PRO A 19 -4.94 -5.13 -2.00
C PRO A 19 -5.03 -6.31 -2.98
N THR A 20 -4.41 -7.44 -2.64
CA THR A 20 -4.34 -8.61 -3.52
C THR A 20 -5.60 -9.47 -3.50
N CYS A 21 -6.29 -9.61 -2.35
CA CYS A 21 -7.37 -10.58 -2.19
C CYS A 21 -8.63 -10.03 -1.52
N GLY A 22 -8.63 -8.78 -1.06
CA GLY A 22 -9.78 -8.12 -0.42
C GLY A 22 -10.10 -8.60 1.00
N LEU A 23 -9.41 -9.61 1.54
CA LEU A 23 -9.57 -10.03 2.93
C LEU A 23 -9.00 -9.00 3.91
N ASP A 24 -9.34 -9.14 5.18
CA ASP A 24 -8.86 -8.24 6.23
C ASP A 24 -7.36 -8.42 6.50
N SER A 25 -6.68 -7.30 6.71
CA SER A 25 -5.25 -7.20 6.99
C SER A 25 -5.04 -6.33 8.22
N ILE A 26 -4.38 -6.89 9.24
CA ILE A 26 -4.00 -6.14 10.44
C ILE A 26 -2.87 -5.18 10.06
N TYR A 27 -3.11 -3.89 10.22
CA TYR A 27 -2.15 -2.82 10.00
C TYR A 27 -1.40 -2.50 11.29
N ALA A 28 -0.59 -3.44 11.77
CA ALA A 28 0.21 -3.32 12.99
C ALA A 28 1.54 -4.06 12.86
N ALA A 29 2.52 -3.76 13.71
CA ALA A 29 3.86 -4.38 13.64
C ALA A 29 3.83 -5.91 13.81
N SER A 30 2.78 -6.47 14.41
CA SER A 30 2.55 -7.91 14.51
C SER A 30 2.29 -8.59 13.16
N ASN A 31 1.88 -7.84 12.13
CA ASN A 31 1.77 -8.33 10.76
C ASN A 31 2.94 -7.77 9.93
N PRO A 32 3.99 -8.56 9.66
CA PRO A 32 5.14 -8.11 8.86
C PRO A 32 4.82 -7.92 7.37
N TYR A 33 3.66 -8.40 6.92
CA TYR A 33 3.25 -8.36 5.51
C TYR A 33 2.27 -7.23 5.21
N ARG A 34 1.91 -6.39 6.19
CA ARG A 34 1.03 -5.22 5.98
C ARG A 34 1.50 -4.36 4.77
N PRO A 35 0.59 -3.87 3.91
CA PRO A 35 -0.88 -3.95 4.01
C PRO A 35 -1.49 -5.28 3.56
N PHE A 36 -0.71 -6.30 3.22
CA PHE A 36 -1.20 -7.62 2.81
C PHE A 36 -1.55 -8.49 4.02
N CYS A 37 -2.53 -9.39 3.84
CA CYS A 37 -2.95 -10.32 4.90
C CYS A 37 -1.96 -11.47 5.15
N ARG A 38 -1.03 -11.72 4.21
CA ARG A 38 -0.02 -12.79 4.28
C ARG A 38 1.11 -12.58 3.27
N GLU A 39 2.19 -13.32 3.45
CA GLU A 39 3.36 -13.30 2.55
C GLU A 39 2.99 -13.61 1.09
N ALA A 40 2.18 -14.63 0.84
CA ALA A 40 1.79 -15.00 -0.53
C ALA A 40 1.11 -13.84 -1.28
N CYS A 41 0.30 -13.02 -0.59
CA CYS A 41 -0.34 -11.87 -1.22
C CYS A 41 0.68 -10.78 -1.57
N LYS A 42 1.66 -10.52 -0.69
CA LYS A 42 2.79 -9.62 -0.98
C LYS A 42 3.57 -10.08 -2.23
N LEU A 43 3.85 -11.38 -2.33
CA LEU A 43 4.61 -11.92 -3.46
C LEU A 43 3.82 -11.87 -4.78
N ILE A 44 2.51 -12.10 -4.74
CA ILE A 44 1.64 -11.95 -5.93
C ILE A 44 1.64 -10.50 -6.42
N ASP A 45 1.48 -9.54 -5.52
CA ASP A 45 1.51 -8.11 -5.85
C ASP A 45 2.84 -7.74 -6.52
N LEU A 46 3.97 -8.14 -5.90
CA LEU A 46 5.30 -7.95 -6.46
C LEU A 46 5.46 -8.60 -7.84
N GLY A 47 4.91 -9.81 -8.02
CA GLY A 47 4.90 -10.50 -9.30
C GLY A 47 4.15 -9.73 -10.38
N ALA A 48 2.98 -9.18 -10.07
CA ALA A 48 2.17 -8.40 -11.01
C ALA A 48 2.88 -7.12 -11.48
N TRP A 49 3.66 -6.48 -10.60
CA TRP A 49 4.54 -5.38 -10.98
C TRP A 49 5.67 -5.84 -11.90
N ALA A 50 6.34 -6.94 -11.56
CA ALA A 50 7.43 -7.48 -12.36
C ALA A 50 6.97 -7.94 -13.75
N SER A 51 5.70 -8.36 -13.89
CA SER A 51 5.09 -8.78 -15.16
C SER A 51 4.34 -7.65 -15.88
N GLU A 52 4.56 -6.39 -15.50
CA GLU A 52 3.94 -5.21 -16.13
C GLU A 52 2.40 -5.29 -16.23
N SER A 53 1.78 -6.03 -15.32
CA SER A 53 0.33 -6.22 -15.30
C SER A 53 -0.41 -5.01 -14.72
N PHE A 54 0.31 -4.17 -13.97
CA PHE A 54 -0.14 -2.83 -13.59
C PHE A 54 0.40 -1.80 -14.59
N SER A 55 -0.50 -1.02 -15.18
CA SER A 55 -0.16 0.10 -16.05
C SER A 55 -1.09 1.28 -15.78
N VAL A 56 -0.58 2.49 -16.01
CA VAL A 56 -1.39 3.71 -15.97
C VAL A 56 -1.66 4.11 -17.42
N PRO A 57 -2.92 4.28 -17.83
CA PRO A 57 -3.25 4.75 -19.17
C PRO A 57 -2.58 6.10 -19.45
N ALA A 58 -1.96 6.24 -20.62
CA ALA A 58 -1.45 7.52 -21.06
C ALA A 58 -2.63 8.43 -21.46
N PRO A 59 -2.60 9.74 -21.13
CA PRO A 59 -3.53 10.70 -21.69
C PRO A 59 -3.30 10.81 -23.22
N ASP A 60 -4.36 11.13 -23.97
CA ASP A 60 -4.29 11.25 -25.45
C ASP A 60 -3.40 12.42 -25.93
N ALA A 61 -3.12 13.39 -25.06
CA ALA A 61 -2.23 14.50 -25.35
C ALA A 61 -0.78 14.13 -25.11
N ASP A 62 0.11 14.44 -26.06
CA ASP A 62 1.54 14.24 -25.92
C ASP A 62 2.09 15.13 -24.79
N PRO A 63 2.50 14.56 -23.64
CA PRO A 63 2.99 15.34 -22.50
C PRO A 63 4.30 16.07 -22.79
N LEU A 64 4.99 15.75 -23.89
CA LEU A 64 6.20 16.44 -24.35
C LEU A 64 5.88 17.67 -25.20
N SER A 65 4.66 17.79 -25.73
CA SER A 65 4.27 18.93 -26.58
C SER A 65 4.27 20.28 -25.85
N GLU A 66 4.17 20.29 -24.52
CA GLU A 66 4.23 21.49 -23.69
C GLU A 66 5.67 21.86 -23.27
N PHE A 67 6.61 20.91 -23.34
CA PHE A 67 7.98 21.10 -22.85
C PHE A 67 8.91 21.75 -23.89
N ASP A 68 8.63 21.57 -25.18
CA ASP A 68 9.38 22.16 -26.31
C ASP A 68 8.81 23.51 -26.81
N ALA A 69 7.77 24.05 -26.15
CA ALA A 69 7.25 25.36 -26.51
C ALA A 69 8.28 26.46 -26.17
N PRO A 70 8.61 27.38 -27.10
CA PRO A 70 9.44 28.53 -26.79
C PRO A 70 8.82 29.30 -25.62
N LYS A 71 9.60 29.53 -24.56
CA LYS A 71 9.22 30.52 -23.53
C LYS A 71 9.55 31.90 -24.10
N ASP A 72 8.51 32.65 -24.49
CA ASP A 72 8.59 34.10 -24.65
C ASP A 72 8.80 34.80 -23.29
#